data_AF-A0A521GUX4-F1
#
_entry.id   AF-A0A521GUX4-F1
#
_cell.length_a   1.000
_cell.length_b   1.000
_cell.length_c   1.000
_cell.angle_alpha   90.00
_cell.angle_beta   90.00
_cell.angle_gamma   90.00
#
_symmetry.space_group_name_H-M   'P 1'
#
loop_
_entity.id
_entity.type
_entity.pdbx_description
1 polymer ?
#
loop_
_entity_poly.entity_id
_entity_poly.type
_entity_poly.pdbx_seq_one_letter_code
_entity_poly.pdbx_strand_id
1 'polypeptide(L)'
;MAACRSRCACPWIPAACASRPGCGPCRRRRRAPSLRRRWHCGSWRMGPRERFWRPRWERSRNRSSWCCPSSWRDCPGSACTRRTGSCACSRCPEAAPAWTWTAAPSHNPAMTSWSDLRALGGLYWAVLAVFGAVAGSFASAAIHRLPRGSCRLDDPPLSLWRPARSFCPHCRSTIRWHDNVPILSWVLLAGRCRSCRRRISASYLVHELALAGLFVLAGASWPAEEGFLAMLLVGTALTGMWIAALVDWKWKLLPDAVTIGGIASGVLAALLVPRLHLWDPADPAVPWGARWLSLDPLRQPALTALVSSVTGAAVSALFFFVLGRVFSYLLRQDALGSGDVLYLAAVGAWLGLEGSAWTLFISVAVGSVLGLVSVAATVARVAAHRRRRGAPSDWRLNLRLGWAIGHLIPFGPALVFGTVLVLLQPLAARGFFLETWPSFLQRLLT
;
A
#
# COMPACT_ATOMS: atom_id res chain seq x y z
N MET A 1 22.89 -36.61 6.24
CA MET A 1 23.88 -37.60 5.77
C MET A 1 23.20 -38.97 5.87
N ALA A 2 22.42 -39.34 4.86
CA ALA A 2 22.80 -40.10 3.67
C ALA A 2 22.97 -41.60 3.96
N ALA A 3 21.86 -42.34 3.87
CA ALA A 3 21.86 -43.78 3.60
C ALA A 3 20.82 -44.04 2.50
N CYS A 4 21.35 -44.41 1.34
CA CYS A 4 20.64 -44.67 0.10
C CYS A 4 20.05 -46.09 0.15
N ARG A 5 18.74 -46.25 -0.07
CA ARG A 5 18.11 -47.53 -0.40
C ARG A 5 17.01 -47.28 -1.43
N SER A 6 17.06 -48.08 -2.50
CA SER A 6 15.94 -48.77 -3.17
C SER A 6 14.75 -47.94 -3.69
N ARG A 7 14.05 -48.26 -4.77
CA ARG A 7 14.03 -49.33 -5.77
C ARG A 7 12.98 -48.84 -6.79
N CYS A 8 13.15 -49.22 -8.06
CA CYS A 8 12.11 -49.04 -9.07
C CYS A 8 10.89 -49.90 -8.74
N ALA A 9 9.70 -49.33 -8.90
CA ALA A 9 8.47 -50.06 -9.17
C ALA A 9 7.58 -49.16 -10.05
N CYS A 10 7.59 -49.43 -11.36
CA CYS A 10 6.51 -49.02 -12.26
C CYS A 10 5.96 -50.34 -12.85
N PRO A 11 4.69 -50.67 -12.59
CA PRO A 11 4.04 -51.82 -13.19
C PRO A 11 3.69 -51.48 -14.65
N TRP A 12 3.30 -52.51 -15.41
CA TRP A 12 2.89 -52.50 -16.83
C TRP A 12 3.98 -52.90 -17.83
N ILE A 13 4.15 -54.22 -17.95
CA ILE A 13 4.62 -54.94 -19.15
C ILE A 13 3.43 -55.79 -19.63
N PRO A 14 3.19 -55.88 -20.95
CA PRO A 14 3.42 -57.12 -21.72
C PRO A 14 4.38 -56.79 -22.89
N ALA A 15 5.60 -57.33 -23.02
CA ALA A 15 6.06 -58.70 -23.28
C ALA A 15 5.70 -59.22 -24.68
N ALA A 16 6.51 -58.88 -25.70
CA ALA A 16 6.87 -59.64 -26.91
C ALA A 16 7.66 -58.66 -27.84
N CYS A 17 8.82 -58.92 -28.44
CA CYS A 17 9.63 -60.11 -28.68
C CYS A 17 11.11 -59.72 -28.57
N ALA A 18 11.91 -60.61 -28.02
CA ALA A 18 13.37 -60.54 -28.00
C ALA A 18 13.94 -61.32 -29.19
N SER A 19 14.95 -60.78 -29.87
CA SER A 19 16.04 -61.58 -30.43
C SER A 19 17.32 -60.75 -30.59
N ARG A 20 18.35 -61.25 -29.91
CA ARG A 20 19.76 -60.85 -29.74
C ARG A 20 20.61 -61.06 -31.03
N PRO A 21 21.97 -60.92 -31.05
CA PRO A 21 22.93 -60.15 -30.22
C PRO A 21 24.01 -59.38 -31.05
N GLY A 22 24.73 -58.42 -30.44
CA GLY A 22 26.08 -58.05 -30.92
C GLY A 22 26.58 -56.62 -30.63
N CYS A 23 27.35 -56.47 -29.55
CA CYS A 23 28.36 -55.42 -29.28
C CYS A 23 27.91 -53.96 -28.92
N GLY A 24 28.25 -53.52 -27.69
CA GLY A 24 28.18 -52.12 -27.23
C GLY A 24 29.51 -51.36 -27.42
N PRO A 25 29.83 -50.30 -26.64
CA PRO A 25 29.00 -49.27 -26.03
C PRO A 25 29.23 -47.87 -26.66
N CYS A 26 28.52 -46.86 -26.13
CA CYS A 26 28.78 -45.42 -26.23
C CYS A 26 28.50 -44.68 -27.57
N ARG A 27 27.51 -43.79 -27.49
CA ARG A 27 27.02 -42.90 -28.56
C ARG A 27 27.93 -41.69 -28.83
N ARG A 28 27.79 -41.23 -30.09
CA ARG A 28 28.01 -39.89 -30.68
C ARG A 28 29.43 -39.56 -31.18
N ARG A 29 29.63 -39.72 -32.50
CA ARG A 29 30.09 -38.66 -33.45
C ARG A 29 30.34 -39.23 -34.85
N ARG A 30 30.40 -38.30 -35.82
CA ARG A 30 30.89 -38.37 -37.23
C ARG A 30 29.76 -38.51 -38.25
N ARG A 31 29.41 -37.43 -38.97
CA ARG A 31 30.08 -36.74 -40.10
C ARG A 31 30.05 -37.56 -41.40
N ALA A 32 29.44 -36.91 -42.40
CA ALA A 32 29.32 -37.23 -43.82
C ALA A 32 30.67 -37.44 -44.55
N PRO A 33 30.62 -37.89 -45.82
CA PRO A 33 31.11 -37.07 -46.94
C PRO A 33 30.15 -37.08 -48.16
N SER A 34 29.81 -35.96 -48.82
CA SER A 34 30.58 -35.16 -49.81
C SER A 34 30.59 -35.83 -51.21
N LEU A 35 30.23 -35.27 -52.38
CA LEU A 35 30.28 -33.92 -53.01
C LEU A 35 29.29 -33.94 -54.22
N ARG A 36 28.71 -32.85 -54.76
CA ARG A 36 29.30 -31.58 -55.26
C ARG A 36 28.26 -30.43 -55.19
N ARG A 37 28.55 -29.34 -54.46
CA ARG A 37 28.96 -27.96 -54.90
C ARG A 37 27.76 -27.11 -55.37
N ARG A 38 27.44 -25.90 -54.86
CA ARG A 38 28.21 -24.84 -54.14
C ARG A 38 27.36 -24.11 -53.06
N TRP A 39 28.09 -23.53 -52.11
CA TRP A 39 27.74 -22.96 -50.79
C TRP A 39 27.60 -21.41 -50.84
N HIS A 40 26.62 -20.75 -50.16
CA HIS A 40 26.60 -20.18 -48.77
C HIS A 40 27.50 -18.92 -48.55
N CYS A 41 27.39 -18.01 -47.57
CA CYS A 41 26.57 -17.76 -46.36
C CYS A 41 26.93 -16.37 -45.77
N GLY A 42 26.10 -15.86 -44.85
CA GLY A 42 26.51 -15.45 -43.48
C GLY A 42 25.37 -15.88 -42.54
N SER A 43 25.44 -16.77 -41.54
CA SER A 43 26.37 -17.19 -40.47
C SER A 43 26.01 -16.59 -39.10
N TRP A 44 25.36 -17.38 -38.25
CA TRP A 44 25.18 -17.16 -36.81
C TRP A 44 26.19 -18.02 -36.03
N ARG A 45 26.85 -17.46 -35.00
CA ARG A 45 27.69 -18.21 -34.03
C ARG A 45 27.34 -17.82 -32.60
N MET A 46 27.31 -18.83 -31.72
CA MET A 46 27.39 -18.67 -30.25
C MET A 46 28.86 -18.67 -29.80
N GLY A 47 29.20 -17.77 -28.86
CA GLY A 47 30.39 -17.85 -28.02
C GLY A 47 30.01 -18.20 -26.57
N PRO A 48 30.89 -18.86 -25.79
CA PRO A 48 30.64 -19.18 -24.40
C PRO A 48 31.10 -18.05 -23.48
N ARG A 49 30.23 -17.68 -22.53
CA ARG A 49 30.36 -16.65 -21.47
C ARG A 49 29.82 -15.26 -21.87
N GLU A 50 29.01 -14.73 -20.95
CA GLU A 50 28.24 -13.47 -20.95
C GLU A 50 26.85 -13.52 -21.61
N ARG A 51 25.82 -13.39 -20.76
CA ARG A 51 24.39 -13.38 -21.12
C ARG A 51 23.93 -11.94 -21.30
N PHE A 52 23.79 -11.46 -22.53
CA PHE A 52 22.89 -10.35 -22.87
C PHE A 52 22.59 -10.36 -24.38
N TRP A 53 21.31 -10.28 -24.74
CA TRP A 53 20.87 -10.12 -26.14
C TRP A 53 21.04 -8.65 -26.55
N ARG A 54 21.78 -8.37 -27.63
CA ARG A 54 21.76 -7.08 -28.35
C ARG A 54 21.32 -7.30 -29.79
N PRO A 55 20.43 -6.47 -30.37
CA PRO A 55 20.15 -6.52 -31.79
C PRO A 55 21.32 -5.93 -32.59
N ARG A 56 21.78 -6.65 -33.61
CA ARG A 56 22.72 -6.16 -34.62
C ARG A 56 21.90 -5.52 -35.75
N TRP A 57 22.03 -4.20 -35.93
CA TRP A 57 21.46 -3.49 -37.07
C TRP A 57 22.21 -3.87 -38.35
N GLU A 58 21.51 -4.52 -39.27
CA GLU A 58 22.01 -4.82 -40.61
C GLU A 58 21.77 -3.59 -41.51
N ARG A 59 22.86 -2.91 -41.91
CA ARG A 59 22.80 -1.83 -42.91
C ARG A 59 22.44 -2.43 -44.27
N SER A 60 21.17 -2.38 -44.66
CA SER A 60 20.78 -2.57 -46.06
C SER A 60 21.16 -1.33 -46.88
N ARG A 61 22.23 -1.47 -47.67
CA ARG A 61 22.49 -0.59 -48.80
C ARG A 61 21.62 -1.03 -49.98
N ASN A 62 20.45 -0.41 -50.18
CA ASN A 62 20.02 -0.02 -51.53
C ASN A 62 18.78 0.89 -51.54
N ARG A 63 19.00 2.08 -52.12
CA ARG A 63 18.08 2.90 -52.94
C ARG A 63 16.65 3.12 -52.44
N SER A 64 16.50 4.22 -51.70
CA SER A 64 15.53 5.30 -51.96
C SER A 64 14.41 5.01 -52.98
N SER A 65 13.28 4.52 -52.50
CA SER A 65 11.97 4.76 -53.11
C SER A 65 11.18 5.62 -52.13
N TRP A 66 11.38 6.93 -52.20
CA TRP A 66 10.51 7.87 -51.53
C TRP A 66 9.24 7.99 -52.36
N CYS A 67 8.08 7.86 -51.72
CA CYS A 67 6.78 8.10 -52.34
C CYS A 67 6.69 9.58 -52.73
N CYS A 68 6.96 9.91 -53.99
CA CYS A 68 6.47 11.16 -54.56
C CYS A 68 4.95 11.05 -54.75
N PRO A 69 4.17 12.08 -54.38
CA PRO A 69 2.77 12.17 -54.78
C PRO A 69 2.65 12.04 -56.30
N SER A 70 1.59 11.39 -56.77
CA SER A 70 1.38 11.04 -58.19
C SER A 70 1.31 12.22 -59.17
N SER A 71 1.34 13.46 -58.68
CA SER A 71 1.33 14.72 -59.46
C SER A 71 2.71 15.23 -59.90
N TRP A 72 3.80 14.52 -59.59
CA TRP A 72 5.17 14.94 -59.89
C TRP A 72 5.90 13.98 -60.84
N ARG A 73 5.22 13.53 -61.91
CA ARG A 73 5.80 12.57 -62.87
C ARG A 73 6.60 13.20 -64.02
N ASP A 74 6.53 14.52 -64.21
CA ASP A 74 7.13 15.18 -65.37
C ASP A 74 8.35 16.02 -64.99
N CYS A 75 9.41 15.39 -64.47
CA CYS A 75 10.73 16.01 -64.35
C CYS A 75 11.76 15.21 -65.17
N PRO A 76 12.36 15.79 -66.22
CA PRO A 76 13.41 15.14 -66.99
C PRO A 76 14.65 14.92 -66.12
N GLY A 77 15.13 13.68 -66.08
CA GLY A 77 15.98 13.11 -65.04
C GLY A 77 17.47 13.50 -65.05
N SER A 78 17.83 14.78 -65.07
CA SER A 78 19.26 15.18 -65.05
C SER A 78 19.66 16.29 -64.07
N ALA A 79 18.82 16.74 -63.14
CA ALA A 79 19.15 17.90 -62.28
C ALA A 79 18.94 17.67 -60.77
N CYS A 80 19.45 16.57 -60.21
CA CYS A 80 19.40 16.35 -58.75
C CYS A 80 20.78 15.95 -58.19
N THR A 81 21.63 16.95 -57.92
CA THR A 81 22.93 16.76 -57.25
C THR A 81 22.78 16.83 -55.73
N ARG A 82 23.23 15.78 -55.05
CA ARG A 82 23.00 15.43 -53.64
C ARG A 82 23.55 16.36 -52.54
N ARG A 83 24.13 17.52 -52.83
CA ARG A 83 25.02 18.18 -51.85
C ARG A 83 24.64 19.54 -51.29
N THR A 84 23.58 20.16 -51.78
CA THR A 84 23.00 21.35 -51.17
C THR A 84 21.50 21.26 -51.46
N GLY A 85 20.65 21.31 -50.43
CA GLY A 85 19.21 21.12 -50.56
C GLY A 85 18.50 22.27 -51.30
N SER A 86 18.88 22.55 -52.54
CA SER A 86 18.26 23.55 -53.40
C SER A 86 18.13 22.99 -54.82
N CYS A 87 16.88 22.81 -55.26
CA CYS A 87 16.58 22.54 -56.67
C CYS A 87 16.43 23.88 -57.39
N ALA A 88 17.37 24.19 -58.28
CA ALA A 88 17.25 25.33 -59.20
C ALA A 88 16.42 24.88 -60.42
N CYS A 89 15.09 24.88 -60.28
CA CYS A 89 14.18 24.70 -61.41
C CYS A 89 13.39 26.00 -61.60
N SER A 90 13.63 26.69 -62.71
CA SER A 90 13.08 28.02 -63.03
C SER A 90 11.59 28.01 -63.42
N ARG A 91 10.86 26.91 -63.17
CA ARG A 91 9.42 26.77 -63.44
C ARG A 91 8.59 26.36 -62.22
N CYS A 92 9.13 26.40 -61.01
CA CYS A 92 8.33 26.16 -59.82
C CYS A 92 7.56 27.45 -59.47
N PRO A 93 6.21 27.41 -59.36
CA PRO A 93 5.44 28.50 -58.77
C PRO A 93 5.90 28.73 -57.33
N GLU A 94 5.84 29.99 -56.92
CA GLU A 94 6.34 30.50 -55.64
C GLU A 94 5.95 29.66 -54.42
N ALA A 95 6.94 29.52 -53.53
CA ALA A 95 6.82 29.24 -52.10
C ALA A 95 5.91 28.05 -51.71
N ALA A 96 6.44 26.83 -51.82
CA ALA A 96 6.03 25.78 -50.88
C ALA A 96 6.56 26.17 -49.48
N PRO A 97 5.72 26.21 -48.43
CA PRO A 97 6.21 26.49 -47.09
C PRO A 97 7.27 25.46 -46.72
N ALA A 98 8.37 25.93 -46.16
CA ALA A 98 9.42 25.07 -45.65
C ALA A 98 8.76 24.02 -44.75
N TRP A 99 8.81 22.76 -45.16
CA TRP A 99 8.46 21.63 -44.31
C TRP A 99 9.51 21.58 -43.22
N THR A 100 9.32 22.36 -42.16
CA THR A 100 9.97 22.08 -40.89
C THR A 100 9.48 20.70 -40.51
N TRP A 101 10.42 19.75 -40.41
CA TRP A 101 10.17 18.51 -39.70
C TRP A 101 9.91 18.91 -38.24
N THR A 102 8.69 19.32 -37.91
CA THR A 102 8.21 19.10 -36.56
C THR A 102 8.23 17.59 -36.41
N ALA A 103 9.16 17.12 -35.58
CA ALA A 103 9.22 15.72 -35.20
C ALA A 103 7.78 15.30 -34.88
N ALA A 104 7.27 14.31 -35.63
CA ALA A 104 5.99 13.70 -35.30
C ALA A 104 6.01 13.41 -33.79
N PRO A 105 5.00 13.84 -33.01
CA PRO A 105 4.98 13.55 -31.59
C PRO A 105 5.12 12.03 -31.50
N SER A 106 6.19 11.58 -30.85
CA SER A 106 6.45 10.18 -30.64
C SER A 106 5.36 9.64 -29.73
N HIS A 107 4.23 9.23 -30.31
CA HIS A 107 3.19 8.45 -29.65
C HIS A 107 3.71 7.02 -29.45
N ASN A 108 4.73 6.88 -28.61
CA ASN A 108 4.87 5.70 -27.78
C ASN A 108 4.41 6.16 -26.40
N PRO A 109 3.15 5.96 -25.99
CA PRO A 109 2.80 6.12 -24.59
C PRO A 109 3.43 4.94 -23.87
N ALA A 110 4.70 5.07 -23.52
CA ALA A 110 5.27 4.27 -22.47
C ALA A 110 4.48 4.67 -21.21
N MET A 111 3.46 3.87 -20.87
CA MET A 111 2.78 3.85 -19.57
C MET A 111 3.85 3.89 -18.48
N THR A 112 4.21 5.07 -17.99
CA THR A 112 5.35 5.23 -17.07
C THR A 112 5.08 6.24 -15.97
N SER A 113 4.00 7.02 -16.05
CA SER A 113 3.63 7.98 -15.02
C SER A 113 2.37 7.56 -14.25
N TRP A 114 2.34 7.87 -12.96
CA TRP A 114 1.18 7.63 -12.09
C TRP A 114 -0.10 8.32 -12.60
N SER A 115 0.04 9.46 -13.26
CA SER A 115 -1.05 10.17 -13.93
C SER A 115 -1.69 9.36 -15.05
N ASP A 116 -0.89 8.59 -15.81
CA ASP A 116 -1.43 7.71 -16.84
C ASP A 116 -2.31 6.62 -16.22
N LEU A 117 -1.91 6.07 -15.06
CA LEU A 117 -2.72 5.08 -14.35
C LEU A 117 -4.07 5.67 -13.94
N ARG A 118 -4.10 6.88 -13.36
CA ARG A 118 -5.35 7.55 -12.95
C ARG A 118 -6.27 7.81 -14.14
N ALA A 119 -5.73 8.11 -15.32
CA ALA A 119 -6.49 8.32 -16.55
C ALA A 119 -7.23 7.05 -17.04
N LEU A 120 -6.82 5.85 -16.59
CA LEU A 120 -7.43 4.58 -16.99
C LEU A 120 -8.68 4.21 -16.18
N GLY A 121 -9.17 5.12 -15.33
CA GLY A 121 -10.44 5.00 -14.63
C GLY A 121 -10.58 3.70 -13.84
N GLY A 122 -11.35 2.73 -14.34
CA GLY A 122 -11.61 1.46 -13.66
C GLY A 122 -10.36 0.67 -13.28
N LEU A 123 -9.30 0.69 -14.11
CA LEU A 123 -8.06 -0.02 -13.80
C LEU A 123 -7.34 0.57 -12.57
N TYR A 124 -7.35 1.90 -12.43
CA TYR A 124 -6.78 2.60 -11.28
C TYR A 124 -7.41 2.12 -9.97
N TRP A 125 -8.75 2.13 -9.91
CA TRP A 125 -9.49 1.68 -8.73
C TRP A 125 -9.27 0.20 -8.43
N ALA A 126 -9.22 -0.65 -9.46
CA ALA A 126 -8.94 -2.06 -9.31
C ALA A 126 -7.54 -2.32 -8.74
N VAL A 127 -6.52 -1.62 -9.24
CA VAL A 127 -5.15 -1.72 -8.73
C VAL A 127 -5.10 -1.32 -7.25
N LEU A 128 -5.68 -0.18 -6.88
CA LEU A 128 -5.74 0.27 -5.48
C LEU A 128 -6.45 -0.73 -4.57
N ALA A 129 -7.61 -1.24 -4.99
CA ALA A 129 -8.36 -2.23 -4.23
C ALA A 129 -7.55 -3.53 -4.03
N VAL A 130 -6.82 -3.99 -5.07
CA VAL A 130 -5.95 -5.18 -4.98
C VAL A 130 -4.80 -4.94 -4.00
N PHE A 131 -4.08 -3.81 -4.11
CA PHE A 131 -3.00 -3.48 -3.19
C PHE A 131 -3.50 -3.33 -1.74
N GLY A 132 -4.65 -2.69 -1.54
CA GLY A 132 -5.29 -2.59 -0.23
C GLY A 132 -5.72 -3.96 0.31
N ALA A 133 -6.25 -4.85 -0.52
CA ALA A 133 -6.59 -6.22 -0.10
C ALA A 133 -5.34 -7.03 0.28
N VAL A 134 -4.23 -6.89 -0.46
CA VAL A 134 -2.94 -7.48 -0.12
C VAL A 134 -2.42 -6.94 1.23
N ALA A 135 -2.50 -5.62 1.43
CA ALA A 135 -2.17 -5.00 2.71
C ALA A 135 -3.07 -5.50 3.86
N GLY A 136 -4.36 -5.74 3.60
CA GLY A 136 -5.29 -6.32 4.57
C GLY A 136 -5.01 -7.79 4.91
N SER A 137 -4.54 -8.55 3.94
CA SER A 137 -4.07 -9.93 4.17
C SER A 137 -2.82 -9.94 5.06
N PHE A 138 -1.87 -9.02 4.80
CA PHE A 138 -0.72 -8.79 5.66
C PHE A 138 -1.15 -8.33 7.07
N ALA A 139 -2.06 -7.36 7.17
CA ALA A 139 -2.56 -6.86 8.44
C ALA A 139 -3.19 -7.96 9.28
N SER A 140 -3.94 -8.88 8.67
CA SER A 140 -4.50 -10.05 9.36
C SER A 140 -3.41 -10.91 10.03
N ALA A 141 -2.31 -11.16 9.32
CA ALA A 141 -1.16 -11.88 9.87
C ALA A 141 -0.45 -11.08 10.97
N ALA A 142 -0.26 -9.77 10.76
CA ALA A 142 0.38 -8.89 11.73
C ALA A 142 -0.42 -8.79 13.04
N ILE A 143 -1.74 -8.57 12.96
CA ILE A 143 -2.65 -8.51 14.12
C ILE A 143 -2.59 -9.82 14.92
N HIS A 144 -2.42 -10.96 14.25
CA HIS A 144 -2.31 -12.24 14.94
C HIS A 144 -0.94 -12.47 15.61
N ARG A 145 0.14 -11.90 15.06
CA ARG A 145 1.54 -12.17 15.47
C ARG A 145 2.17 -11.09 16.37
N LEU A 146 1.69 -9.85 16.29
CA LEU A 146 2.27 -8.69 16.99
C LEU A 146 2.06 -8.66 18.52
N PRO A 147 0.95 -9.15 19.09
CA PRO A 147 0.80 -9.19 20.55
C PRO A 147 1.96 -10.01 21.14
N ARG A 148 2.85 -9.34 21.88
CA ARG A 148 4.05 -9.96 22.47
C ARG A 148 3.65 -11.09 23.40
N GLY A 149 4.30 -12.25 23.26
CA GLY A 149 4.21 -13.35 24.21
C GLY A 149 2.79 -13.91 24.30
N SER A 150 2.48 -14.83 23.39
CA SER A 150 1.50 -15.90 23.59
C SER A 150 0.88 -15.94 24.98
N CYS A 151 -0.35 -15.42 25.15
CA CYS A 151 -1.14 -15.59 26.37
C CYS A 151 -1.52 -17.08 26.64
N ARG A 152 -0.95 -17.99 25.86
CA ARG A 152 -1.08 -19.44 25.96
C ARG A 152 0.34 -19.99 26.13
N LEU A 153 0.60 -20.63 27.27
CA LEU A 153 1.90 -21.13 27.70
C LEU A 153 2.61 -22.04 26.65
N ASP A 154 1.87 -22.59 25.69
CA ASP A 154 2.34 -23.59 24.73
C ASP A 154 2.60 -23.07 23.29
N ASP A 155 2.36 -21.79 23.01
CA ASP A 155 2.59 -21.24 21.67
C ASP A 155 4.05 -20.71 21.52
N PRO A 156 4.77 -21.09 20.45
CA PRO A 156 6.13 -20.60 20.22
C PRO A 156 6.14 -19.07 20.00
N PRO A 157 7.21 -18.36 20.38
CA PRO A 157 7.31 -16.91 20.18
C PRO A 157 7.21 -16.60 18.69
N LEU A 158 6.11 -15.94 18.30
CA LEU A 158 5.86 -15.50 16.93
C LEU A 158 6.45 -14.11 16.74
N SER A 159 7.12 -13.91 15.59
CA SER A 159 7.48 -12.59 15.12
C SER A 159 6.79 -12.32 13.78
N LEU A 160 6.81 -11.07 13.31
CA LEU A 160 6.27 -10.72 12.00
C LEU A 160 6.89 -11.58 10.88
N TRP A 161 8.20 -11.84 10.97
CA TRP A 161 8.98 -12.50 9.92
C TRP A 161 9.19 -14.00 10.13
N ARG A 162 8.92 -14.54 11.33
CA ARG A 162 9.09 -15.97 11.65
C ARG A 162 7.81 -16.55 12.23
N PRO A 163 7.20 -17.59 11.60
CA PRO A 163 7.58 -18.21 10.33
C PRO A 163 7.29 -17.30 9.12
N ALA A 164 8.13 -17.40 8.07
CA ALA A 164 8.03 -16.55 6.89
C ALA A 164 6.75 -16.78 6.06
N ARG A 165 6.16 -17.98 6.12
CA ARG A 165 4.94 -18.33 5.40
C ARG A 165 3.71 -18.25 6.31
N SER A 166 2.57 -17.92 5.72
CA SER A 166 1.26 -18.01 6.38
C SER A 166 0.92 -19.46 6.71
N PHE A 167 0.23 -19.69 7.83
CA PHE A 167 -0.17 -21.01 8.30
C PHE A 167 -1.59 -20.97 8.88
N CYS A 168 -2.27 -22.12 8.88
CA CYS A 168 -3.59 -22.22 9.48
C CYS A 168 -3.52 -22.17 11.02
N PRO A 169 -4.32 -21.35 11.71
CA PRO A 169 -4.30 -21.28 13.18
C PRO A 169 -4.78 -22.56 13.87
N HIS A 170 -5.49 -23.46 13.15
CA HIS A 170 -6.05 -24.69 13.73
C HIS A 170 -5.14 -25.90 13.57
N CYS A 171 -4.70 -26.19 12.34
CA CYS A 171 -3.89 -27.37 12.05
C CYS A 171 -2.41 -27.06 11.83
N ARG A 172 -2.01 -25.77 11.87
CA ARG A 172 -0.65 -25.28 11.62
C ARG A 172 -0.05 -25.68 10.26
N SER A 173 -0.84 -26.24 9.33
CA SER A 173 -0.38 -26.50 7.98
C SER A 173 -0.06 -25.20 7.25
N THR A 174 1.06 -25.16 6.55
CA THR A 174 1.44 -24.02 5.70
C THR A 174 0.39 -23.78 4.61
N ILE A 175 -0.02 -22.52 4.43
CA ILE A 175 -0.98 -22.11 3.40
C ILE A 175 -0.24 -22.01 2.07
N ARG A 176 -0.84 -22.58 1.02
CA ARG A 176 -0.29 -22.51 -0.35
C ARG A 176 -0.48 -21.10 -0.91
N TRP A 177 0.41 -20.65 -1.79
CA TRP A 177 0.39 -19.27 -2.31
C TRP A 177 -0.96 -18.87 -2.93
N HIS A 178 -1.61 -19.78 -3.67
CA HIS A 178 -2.91 -19.54 -4.30
C HIS A 178 -4.10 -19.56 -3.32
N ASP A 179 -3.94 -20.13 -2.13
CA ASP A 179 -4.94 -20.09 -1.05
C ASP A 179 -4.73 -18.84 -0.17
N ASN A 180 -3.76 -18.00 -0.51
CA ASN A 180 -3.42 -16.74 0.14
C ASN A 180 -3.71 -15.53 -0.78
N VAL A 181 -4.49 -15.72 -1.86
CA VAL A 181 -4.99 -14.62 -2.69
C VAL A 181 -6.14 -13.93 -1.93
N PRO A 182 -6.00 -12.64 -1.57
CA PRO A 182 -6.98 -11.93 -0.75
C PRO A 182 -8.38 -11.97 -1.35
N ILE A 183 -9.41 -12.03 -0.50
CA ILE A 183 -10.84 -12.06 -0.81
C ILE A 183 -11.26 -13.34 -1.55
N LEU A 184 -10.64 -13.60 -2.70
CA LEU A 184 -10.92 -14.72 -3.59
C LEU A 184 -10.75 -16.06 -2.89
N SER A 185 -9.63 -16.28 -2.17
CA SER A 185 -9.37 -17.56 -1.51
C SER A 185 -10.42 -17.85 -0.43
N TRP A 186 -10.83 -16.83 0.32
CA TRP A 186 -11.84 -16.98 1.37
C TRP A 186 -13.20 -17.34 0.77
N VAL A 187 -13.61 -16.66 -0.32
CA VAL A 187 -14.87 -16.92 -1.02
C VAL A 187 -14.88 -18.33 -1.63
N LEU A 188 -13.84 -18.71 -2.37
CA LEU A 188 -13.74 -20.01 -3.03
C LEU A 188 -13.68 -21.19 -2.04
N LEU A 189 -13.05 -20.99 -0.88
CA LEU A 189 -12.99 -21.99 0.18
C LEU A 189 -14.18 -21.92 1.16
N ALA A 190 -15.15 -21.03 0.92
CA ALA A 190 -16.29 -20.75 1.78
C ALA A 190 -15.88 -20.52 3.26
N GLY A 191 -14.78 -19.80 3.46
CA GLY A 191 -14.21 -19.51 4.77
C GLY A 191 -13.69 -20.74 5.51
N ARG A 192 -13.22 -21.79 4.83
CA ARG A 192 -12.70 -23.02 5.45
C ARG A 192 -11.25 -23.29 5.05
N CYS A 193 -10.48 -23.86 5.97
CA CYS A 193 -9.14 -24.34 5.64
C CYS A 193 -9.22 -25.53 4.67
N ARG A 194 -8.35 -25.56 3.65
CA ARG A 194 -8.26 -26.67 2.69
C ARG A 194 -7.88 -28.01 3.35
N SER A 195 -6.95 -27.98 4.31
CA SER A 195 -6.41 -29.19 4.94
C SER A 195 -7.34 -29.75 6.01
N CYS A 196 -7.80 -28.92 6.96
CA CYS A 196 -8.58 -29.39 8.12
C CYS A 196 -10.07 -29.09 8.04
N ARG A 197 -10.54 -28.41 6.98
CA ARG A 197 -11.96 -28.00 6.75
C ARG A 197 -12.61 -27.15 7.84
N ARG A 198 -11.85 -26.76 8.87
CA ARG A 198 -12.33 -25.90 9.96
C ARG A 198 -12.55 -24.48 9.46
N ARG A 199 -13.54 -23.79 10.02
CA ARG A 199 -13.88 -22.41 9.64
C ARG A 199 -12.76 -21.46 10.06
N ILE A 200 -12.37 -20.59 9.13
CA ILE A 200 -11.51 -19.43 9.33
C ILE A 200 -12.40 -18.24 9.66
N SER A 201 -12.00 -17.43 10.63
CA SER A 201 -12.78 -16.26 11.05
C SER A 201 -13.07 -15.32 9.87
N ALA A 202 -14.26 -14.75 9.82
CA ALA A 202 -14.60 -13.70 8.87
C ALA A 202 -13.76 -12.43 9.06
N SER A 203 -13.08 -12.27 10.22
CA SER A 203 -12.18 -11.14 10.46
C SER A 203 -11.11 -10.98 9.36
N TYR A 204 -10.59 -12.08 8.81
CA TYR A 204 -9.61 -12.03 7.72
C TYR A 204 -10.19 -11.32 6.48
N LEU A 205 -11.40 -11.71 6.06
CA LEU A 205 -12.10 -11.07 4.96
C LEU A 205 -12.40 -9.59 5.26
N VAL A 206 -12.80 -9.27 6.50
CA VAL A 206 -13.06 -7.89 6.92
C VAL A 206 -11.81 -7.03 6.80
N HIS A 207 -10.63 -7.53 7.20
CA HIS A 207 -9.38 -6.77 7.09
C HIS A 207 -8.98 -6.53 5.64
N GLU A 208 -9.16 -7.52 4.77
CA GLU A 208 -8.89 -7.41 3.33
C GLU A 208 -9.82 -6.41 2.66
N LEU A 209 -11.13 -6.48 2.92
CA LEU A 209 -12.11 -5.54 2.37
C LEU A 209 -11.94 -4.12 2.94
N ALA A 210 -11.66 -3.98 4.22
CA ALA A 210 -11.49 -2.68 4.85
C ALA A 210 -10.27 -1.94 4.30
N LEU A 211 -9.11 -2.60 4.18
CA LEU A 211 -7.92 -1.97 3.61
C LEU A 211 -8.03 -1.77 2.09
N ALA A 212 -8.74 -2.65 1.36
CA ALA A 212 -9.11 -2.36 -0.03
C ALA A 212 -9.93 -1.07 -0.14
N GLY A 213 -10.94 -0.91 0.72
CA GLY A 213 -11.75 0.31 0.79
C GLY A 213 -10.94 1.55 1.17
N LEU A 214 -10.08 1.46 2.19
CA LEU A 214 -9.23 2.57 2.62
C LEU A 214 -8.25 3.02 1.52
N PHE A 215 -7.67 2.08 0.76
CA PHE A 215 -6.78 2.43 -0.36
C PHE A 215 -7.55 3.09 -1.51
N VAL A 216 -8.77 2.64 -1.80
CA VAL A 216 -9.65 3.30 -2.77
C VAL A 216 -10.02 4.71 -2.30
N LEU A 217 -10.38 4.89 -1.02
CA LEU A 217 -10.66 6.20 -0.45
C LEU A 217 -9.44 7.13 -0.52
N ALA A 218 -8.25 6.60 -0.24
CA ALA A 218 -7.00 7.35 -0.35
C ALA A 218 -6.68 7.73 -1.81
N GLY A 219 -7.04 6.87 -2.77
CA GLY A 219 -6.93 7.15 -4.19
C GLY A 219 -7.94 8.19 -4.71
N ALA A 220 -9.03 8.40 -3.98
CA ALA A 220 -10.05 9.42 -4.25
C ALA A 220 -9.76 10.74 -3.54
N SER A 221 -8.77 10.79 -2.65
CA SER A 221 -8.38 12.00 -1.93
C SER A 221 -7.13 12.65 -2.52
N TRP A 222 -6.79 13.81 -1.96
CA TRP A 222 -5.67 14.66 -2.38
C TRP A 222 -4.28 13.96 -2.46
N PRO A 223 -3.91 12.95 -1.65
CA PRO A 223 -2.58 12.32 -1.75
C PRO A 223 -2.37 11.61 -3.09
N ALA A 224 -3.44 11.24 -3.79
CA ALA A 224 -3.37 10.67 -5.12
C ALA A 224 -2.87 11.67 -6.18
N GLU A 225 -3.01 12.97 -5.93
CA GLU A 225 -2.52 14.04 -6.81
C GLU A 225 -1.00 14.19 -6.72
N GLU A 226 -0.42 13.93 -5.55
CA GLU A 226 1.02 14.02 -5.29
C GLU A 226 1.83 12.88 -5.93
N GLY A 227 1.19 11.78 -6.31
CA GLY A 227 1.81 10.71 -7.09
C GLY A 227 1.94 9.36 -6.38
N PHE A 228 2.62 8.42 -7.04
CA PHE A 228 2.79 7.05 -6.56
C PHE A 228 3.48 6.96 -5.19
N LEU A 229 4.54 7.77 -4.97
CA LEU A 229 5.30 7.74 -3.72
C LEU A 229 4.44 8.19 -2.53
N ALA A 230 3.62 9.22 -2.72
CA ALA A 230 2.67 9.67 -1.70
C ALA A 230 1.68 8.56 -1.34
N MET A 231 1.17 7.84 -2.36
CA MET A 231 0.26 6.73 -2.13
C MET A 231 0.89 5.52 -1.48
N LEU A 232 2.16 5.22 -1.77
CA LEU A 232 2.91 4.18 -1.08
C LEU A 232 3.08 4.52 0.42
N LEU A 233 3.43 5.77 0.72
CA LEU A 233 3.63 6.25 2.09
C LEU A 233 2.30 6.25 2.86
N VAL A 234 1.25 6.86 2.31
CA VAL A 234 -0.09 6.90 2.92
C VAL A 234 -0.65 5.48 3.07
N GLY A 235 -0.52 4.61 2.06
CA GLY A 235 -0.93 3.21 2.16
C GLY A 235 -0.22 2.45 3.29
N THR A 236 1.06 2.74 3.51
CA THR A 236 1.84 2.19 4.64
C THR A 236 1.29 2.69 5.98
N ALA A 237 1.02 3.99 6.09
CA ALA A 237 0.43 4.60 7.29
C ALA A 237 -0.96 4.02 7.61
N LEU A 238 -1.85 3.95 6.61
CA LEU A 238 -3.20 3.37 6.76
C LEU A 238 -3.15 1.91 7.20
N THR A 239 -2.22 1.13 6.65
CA THR A 239 -2.02 -0.27 7.05
C THR A 239 -1.54 -0.38 8.51
N GLY A 240 -0.57 0.44 8.91
CA GLY A 240 -0.07 0.50 10.28
C GLY A 240 -1.16 0.92 11.27
N MET A 241 -1.92 1.97 10.95
CA MET A 241 -3.04 2.45 11.77
C MET A 241 -4.15 1.41 11.90
N TRP A 242 -4.50 0.69 10.83
CA TRP A 242 -5.47 -0.40 10.88
C TRP A 242 -5.02 -1.53 11.81
N ILE A 243 -3.74 -1.90 11.74
CA ILE A 243 -3.14 -2.88 12.66
C ILE A 243 -3.21 -2.37 14.10
N ALA A 244 -2.79 -1.12 14.36
CA ALA A 244 -2.82 -0.53 15.69
C ALA A 244 -4.23 -0.49 16.29
N ALA A 245 -5.23 -0.04 15.53
CA ALA A 245 -6.62 0.02 15.99
C ALA A 245 -7.17 -1.34 16.41
N LEU A 246 -6.88 -2.39 15.62
CA LEU A 246 -7.41 -3.73 15.90
C LEU A 246 -6.64 -4.47 16.97
N VAL A 247 -5.33 -4.21 17.10
CA VAL A 247 -4.56 -4.74 18.23
C VAL A 247 -5.01 -4.07 19.52
N ASP A 248 -5.22 -2.74 19.52
CA ASP A 248 -5.78 -2.03 20.66
C ASP A 248 -7.19 -2.52 21.01
N TRP A 249 -8.07 -2.68 20.02
CA TRP A 249 -9.43 -3.18 20.26
C TRP A 249 -9.46 -4.52 21.00
N LYS A 250 -8.56 -5.44 20.63
CA LYS A 250 -8.52 -6.82 21.15
C LYS A 250 -7.70 -6.97 22.42
N TRP A 251 -6.55 -6.30 22.52
CA TRP A 251 -5.57 -6.51 23.58
C TRP A 251 -5.25 -5.25 24.39
N LYS A 252 -5.86 -4.10 24.08
CA LYS A 252 -5.64 -2.81 24.76
C LYS A 252 -4.16 -2.41 24.80
N LEU A 253 -3.43 -2.76 23.74
CA LEU A 253 -1.99 -2.58 23.64
C LEU A 253 -1.65 -2.02 22.27
N LEU A 254 -0.86 -0.95 22.26
CA LEU A 254 -0.28 -0.37 21.06
C LEU A 254 1.13 -0.93 20.84
N PRO A 255 1.40 -1.67 19.75
CA PRO A 255 2.73 -2.22 19.50
C PRO A 255 3.75 -1.14 19.18
N ASP A 256 4.88 -1.11 19.92
CA ASP A 256 5.96 -0.13 19.71
C ASP A 256 6.51 -0.14 18.28
N ALA A 257 6.53 -1.30 17.62
CA ALA A 257 6.97 -1.42 16.24
C ALA A 257 6.12 -0.58 15.27
N VAL A 258 4.82 -0.44 15.55
CA VAL A 258 3.88 0.34 14.73
C VAL A 258 3.97 1.82 15.09
N THR A 259 4.06 2.18 16.37
CA THR A 259 4.13 3.59 16.79
C THR A 259 5.47 4.23 16.44
N ILE A 260 6.59 3.59 16.77
CA ILE A 260 7.94 4.07 16.41
C ILE A 260 8.13 4.07 14.89
N GLY A 261 7.68 3.00 14.22
CA GLY A 261 7.66 2.93 12.76
C GLY A 261 6.81 4.04 12.14
N GLY A 262 5.69 4.39 12.79
CA GLY A 262 4.82 5.51 12.43
C GLY A 262 5.56 6.86 12.47
N ILE A 263 6.27 7.16 13.56
CA ILE A 263 7.08 8.38 13.70
C ILE A 263 8.13 8.45 12.59
N ALA A 264 8.91 7.37 12.41
CA ALA A 264 9.95 7.32 11.39
C ALA A 264 9.38 7.49 9.97
N SER A 265 8.25 6.85 9.67
CA SER A 265 7.57 6.99 8.39
C SER A 265 7.01 8.40 8.15
N GLY A 266 6.57 9.11 9.20
CA GLY A 266 6.07 10.47 9.10
C GLY A 266 7.17 11.48 8.80
N VAL A 267 8.32 11.35 9.48
CA VAL A 267 9.51 12.16 9.18
C VAL A 267 10.00 11.87 7.75
N LEU A 268 10.01 10.60 7.34
CA LEU A 268 10.37 10.23 5.97
C LEU A 268 9.37 10.81 4.95
N ALA A 269 8.08 10.80 5.26
CA ALA A 269 7.06 11.38 4.39
C ALA A 269 7.24 12.90 4.25
N ALA A 270 7.55 13.61 5.34
CA ALA A 270 7.85 15.04 5.31
C ALA A 270 9.07 15.38 4.43
N LEU A 271 10.09 14.52 4.41
CA LEU A 271 11.28 14.67 3.57
C LEU A 271 11.03 14.37 2.10
N LEU A 272 10.33 13.27 1.81
CA LEU A 272 10.15 12.77 0.45
C LEU A 272 9.00 13.44 -0.30
N VAL A 273 7.94 13.79 0.42
CA VAL A 273 6.74 14.42 -0.15
C VAL A 273 6.27 15.52 0.81
N PRO A 274 6.91 16.71 0.81
CA PRO A 274 6.60 17.79 1.74
C PRO A 274 5.14 18.22 1.76
N ARG A 275 4.46 18.09 0.61
CA ARG A 275 3.02 18.34 0.45
C ARG A 275 2.14 17.48 1.35
N LEU A 276 2.57 16.25 1.70
CA LEU A 276 1.85 15.40 2.66
C LEU A 276 1.74 16.03 4.05
N HIS A 277 2.71 16.88 4.41
CA HIS A 277 2.75 17.60 5.68
C HIS A 277 2.19 19.02 5.58
N LEU A 278 2.39 19.67 4.42
CA LEU A 278 1.94 21.03 4.12
C LEU A 278 0.66 20.97 3.27
N TRP A 279 -0.41 20.43 3.87
CA TRP A 279 -1.69 20.16 3.18
C TRP A 279 -2.42 21.41 2.66
N ASP A 280 -2.00 22.60 3.09
CA ASP A 280 -2.55 23.89 2.67
C ASP A 280 -1.37 24.82 2.37
N PRO A 281 -1.03 25.01 1.09
CA PRO A 281 0.06 25.90 0.68
C PRO A 281 -0.31 27.38 0.77
N ALA A 282 -1.59 27.72 0.89
CA ALA A 282 -2.08 29.09 0.87
C ALA A 282 -2.25 29.67 2.28
N ASP A 283 -2.28 28.82 3.30
CA ASP A 283 -2.44 29.26 4.68
C ASP A 283 -1.10 29.58 5.37
N PRO A 284 -0.85 30.85 5.75
CA PRO A 284 0.34 31.23 6.51
C PRO A 284 0.41 30.61 7.92
N ALA A 285 -0.63 29.91 8.40
CA ALA A 285 -0.64 29.21 9.67
C ALA A 285 0.12 27.87 9.67
N VAL A 286 0.44 27.32 8.49
CA VAL A 286 1.12 26.04 8.37
C VAL A 286 2.62 26.28 8.47
N PRO A 287 3.30 26.05 9.61
CA PRO A 287 2.87 25.40 10.84
C PRO A 287 3.17 26.22 12.11
N TRP A 288 2.46 25.91 13.20
CA TRP A 288 2.79 26.40 14.55
C TRP A 288 4.19 25.91 14.94
N GLY A 289 5.22 26.69 14.60
CA GLY A 289 6.63 26.33 14.72
C GLY A 289 7.54 26.86 13.61
N ALA A 290 7.18 26.72 12.32
CA ALA A 290 8.07 27.21 11.25
C ALA A 290 8.02 28.75 11.09
N ARG A 291 6.92 29.39 11.49
CA ARG A 291 6.85 30.87 11.61
C ARG A 291 7.79 31.41 12.68
N TRP A 292 7.98 30.69 13.78
CA TRP A 292 8.95 31.08 14.83
C TRP A 292 10.39 31.07 14.30
N LEU A 293 10.65 30.27 13.27
CA LEU A 293 11.96 30.12 12.63
C LEU A 293 12.06 30.90 11.31
N SER A 294 11.06 31.73 10.99
CA SER A 294 11.01 32.54 9.76
C SER A 294 11.23 31.75 8.47
N LEU A 295 10.78 30.48 8.44
CA LEU A 295 10.91 29.62 7.26
C LEU A 295 9.74 29.85 6.30
N ASP A 296 10.05 30.03 5.02
CA ASP A 296 9.06 30.23 3.96
C ASP A 296 8.74 28.86 3.29
N PRO A 297 7.50 28.33 3.44
CA PRO A 297 7.11 27.04 2.87
C PRO A 297 7.22 26.97 1.34
N LEU A 298 7.10 28.11 0.65
CA LEU A 298 7.20 28.16 -0.80
C LEU A 298 8.65 28.10 -1.29
N ARG A 299 9.58 28.67 -0.51
CA ARG A 299 11.00 28.67 -0.87
C ARG A 299 11.71 27.39 -0.43
N GLN A 300 11.35 26.84 0.73
CA GLN A 300 12.05 25.71 1.35
C GLN A 300 11.09 24.64 1.89
N PRO A 301 10.27 24.02 1.01
CA PRO A 301 9.18 23.12 1.42
C PRO A 301 9.66 21.90 2.21
N ALA A 302 10.79 21.31 1.84
CA ALA A 302 11.32 20.13 2.54
C ALA A 302 11.81 20.47 3.97
N LEU A 303 12.45 21.63 4.16
CA LEU A 303 12.92 22.06 5.47
C LEU A 303 11.75 22.44 6.37
N THR A 304 10.76 23.17 5.85
CA THR A 304 9.55 23.51 6.62
C THR A 304 8.76 22.27 7.02
N ALA A 305 8.58 21.32 6.10
CA ALA A 305 7.91 20.05 6.40
C ALA A 305 8.68 19.24 7.45
N LEU A 306 10.02 19.14 7.34
CA LEU A 306 10.84 18.43 8.31
C LEU A 306 10.76 19.06 9.71
N VAL A 307 10.95 20.39 9.79
CA VAL A 307 10.88 21.12 11.05
C VAL A 307 9.50 20.93 11.69
N SER A 308 8.44 21.10 10.91
CA SER A 308 7.06 20.90 11.36
C SER A 308 6.76 19.47 11.81
N SER A 309 7.32 18.47 11.12
CA SER A 309 7.19 17.06 11.49
C SER A 309 7.85 16.77 12.83
N VAL A 310 9.08 17.25 13.02
CA VAL A 310 9.83 17.05 14.27
C VAL A 310 9.22 17.82 15.42
N THR A 311 8.85 19.09 15.23
CA THR A 311 8.21 19.89 16.28
C THR A 311 6.82 19.37 16.59
N GLY A 312 6.03 18.99 15.57
CA GLY A 312 4.72 18.37 15.74
C GLY A 312 4.80 17.08 16.55
N ALA A 313 5.75 16.19 16.22
CA ALA A 313 5.99 14.96 16.98
C ALA A 313 6.42 15.24 18.43
N ALA A 314 7.37 16.17 18.64
CA ALA A 314 7.88 16.48 19.97
C ALA A 314 6.84 17.16 20.88
N VAL A 315 6.12 18.16 20.35
CA VAL A 315 5.12 18.92 21.12
C VAL A 315 3.91 18.05 21.46
N SER A 316 3.40 17.27 20.50
CA SER A 316 2.27 16.36 20.75
C SER A 316 2.64 15.28 21.78
N ALA A 317 3.83 14.68 21.66
CA ALA A 317 4.34 13.72 22.64
C ALA A 317 4.49 14.35 24.03
N LEU A 318 5.09 15.52 24.12
CA LEU A 318 5.31 16.23 25.39
C LEU A 318 3.97 16.59 26.03
N PHE A 319 3.02 17.14 25.27
CA PHE A 319 1.70 17.51 25.76
C PHE A 319 0.97 16.31 26.36
N PHE A 320 0.90 15.18 25.64
CA PHE A 320 0.23 13.98 26.13
C PHE A 320 0.96 13.30 27.29
N PHE A 321 2.29 13.34 27.28
CA PHE A 321 3.09 12.84 28.40
C PHE A 321 2.83 13.64 29.68
N VAL A 322 2.85 14.98 29.60
CA VAL A 322 2.56 15.86 30.74
C VAL A 322 1.12 15.67 31.22
N LEU A 323 0.16 15.64 30.29
CA LEU A 323 -1.24 15.36 30.59
C LEU A 323 -1.38 14.03 31.36
N GLY A 324 -0.78 12.96 30.83
CA GLY A 324 -0.76 11.66 31.48
C GLY A 324 -0.16 11.70 32.88
N ARG A 325 0.96 12.39 33.09
CA ARG A 325 1.59 12.52 34.42
C ARG A 325 0.75 13.31 35.41
N VAL A 326 0.13 14.41 34.98
CA VAL A 326 -0.76 15.20 35.82
C VAL A 326 -1.99 14.38 36.22
N PHE A 327 -2.63 13.71 35.27
CA PHE A 327 -3.79 12.86 35.57
C PHE A 327 -3.41 11.65 36.43
N SER A 328 -2.26 11.01 36.19
CA SER A 328 -1.80 9.92 37.05
C SER A 328 -1.53 10.37 38.48
N TYR A 329 -0.99 11.59 38.65
CA TYR A 329 -0.79 12.19 39.97
C TYR A 329 -2.14 12.49 40.66
N LEU A 330 -3.11 13.06 39.94
CA LEU A 330 -4.43 13.40 40.47
C LEU A 330 -5.29 12.17 40.80
N LEU A 331 -5.28 11.16 39.93
CA LEU A 331 -6.13 9.97 40.05
C LEU A 331 -5.47 8.83 40.86
N ARG A 332 -4.17 8.97 41.19
CA ARG A 332 -3.33 7.91 41.82
C ARG A 332 -3.42 6.56 41.11
N GLN A 333 -3.64 6.59 39.80
CA GLN A 333 -3.76 5.44 38.91
C GLN A 333 -3.06 5.79 37.60
N ASP A 334 -2.55 4.79 36.89
CA ASP A 334 -1.97 5.02 35.57
C ASP A 334 -3.05 5.48 34.59
N ALA A 335 -3.12 6.80 34.37
CA ALA A 335 -4.19 7.41 33.61
C ALA A 335 -4.03 7.25 32.10
N LEU A 336 -2.79 7.11 31.62
CA LEU A 336 -2.49 7.06 30.19
C LEU A 336 -1.38 6.07 29.86
N GLY A 337 -1.58 5.29 28.79
CA GLY A 337 -0.57 4.37 28.28
C GLY A 337 0.56 5.10 27.54
N SER A 338 1.80 4.65 27.73
CA SER A 338 2.95 5.16 26.97
C SER A 338 2.80 4.96 25.45
N GLY A 339 2.01 3.96 25.03
CA GLY A 339 1.66 3.72 23.63
C GLY A 339 0.91 4.88 22.98
N ASP A 340 -0.03 5.51 23.70
CA ASP A 340 -0.84 6.64 23.17
C ASP A 340 0.02 7.88 22.95
N VAL A 341 0.99 8.13 23.83
CA VAL A 341 1.98 9.21 23.69
C VAL A 341 2.79 9.03 22.41
N LEU A 342 3.29 7.81 22.15
CA LEU A 342 4.06 7.51 20.95
C LEU A 342 3.20 7.53 19.67
N TYR A 343 1.92 7.14 19.78
CA TYR A 343 0.99 7.25 18.67
C TYR A 343 0.75 8.70 18.28
N LEU A 344 0.51 9.59 19.25
CA LEU A 344 0.37 11.00 18.94
C LEU A 344 1.65 11.62 18.40
N ALA A 345 2.81 11.19 18.89
CA ALA A 345 4.07 11.58 18.28
C ALA A 345 4.10 11.22 16.78
N ALA A 346 3.60 10.04 16.42
CA ALA A 346 3.49 9.62 15.02
C ALA A 346 2.48 10.48 14.24
N VAL A 347 1.34 10.81 14.84
CA VAL A 347 0.34 11.73 14.26
C VAL A 347 0.97 13.11 14.01
N GLY A 348 1.69 13.66 14.99
CA GLY A 348 2.41 14.93 14.87
C GLY A 348 3.51 14.89 13.82
N ALA A 349 4.21 13.76 13.66
CA ALA A 349 5.19 13.58 12.59
C ALA A 349 4.55 13.63 11.19
N TRP A 350 3.35 13.06 11.03
CA TRP A 350 2.65 13.01 9.75
C TRP A 350 1.90 14.31 9.42
N LEU A 351 1.12 14.83 10.37
CA LEU A 351 0.13 15.89 10.15
C LEU A 351 0.53 17.23 10.78
N GLY A 352 1.67 17.29 11.46
CA GLY A 352 2.13 18.47 12.18
C GLY A 352 1.34 18.71 13.47
N LEU A 353 1.62 19.83 14.12
CA LEU A 353 0.98 20.17 15.39
C LEU A 353 -0.53 20.42 15.21
N GLU A 354 -0.93 21.17 14.19
CA GLU A 354 -2.33 21.47 13.91
C GLU A 354 -3.13 20.19 13.63
N GLY A 355 -2.63 19.32 12.75
CA GLY A 355 -3.32 18.07 12.45
C GLY A 355 -3.40 17.10 13.63
N SER A 356 -2.41 17.12 14.52
CA SER A 356 -2.48 16.38 15.78
C SER A 356 -3.59 16.89 16.71
N ALA A 357 -3.82 18.21 16.76
CA ALA A 357 -4.89 18.82 17.54
C ALA A 357 -6.28 18.45 16.97
N TRP A 358 -6.47 18.54 15.65
CA TRP A 358 -7.71 18.11 15.00
C TRP A 358 -7.98 16.62 15.21
N THR A 359 -6.94 15.80 15.07
CA THR A 359 -7.03 14.36 15.34
C THR A 359 -7.53 14.11 16.74
N LEU A 360 -6.93 14.76 17.74
CA LEU A 360 -7.34 14.61 19.14
C LEU A 360 -8.79 15.01 19.38
N PHE A 361 -9.21 16.15 18.84
CA PHE A 361 -10.55 16.65 19.01
C PHE A 361 -11.60 15.64 18.48
N ILE A 362 -11.42 15.18 17.24
CA ILE A 362 -12.30 14.19 16.61
C ILE A 362 -12.29 12.87 17.39
N SER A 363 -11.10 12.46 17.85
CA SER A 363 -10.92 11.20 18.58
C SER A 363 -11.61 11.23 19.95
N VAL A 364 -11.57 12.36 20.67
CA VAL A 364 -12.30 12.53 21.93
C VAL A 364 -13.80 12.48 21.69
N ALA A 365 -14.30 13.16 20.65
CA ALA A 365 -15.71 13.13 20.29
C ALA A 365 -16.18 11.70 19.97
N VAL A 366 -15.48 10.99 19.07
CA VAL A 366 -15.79 9.60 18.70
C VAL A 366 -15.62 8.65 19.89
N GLY A 367 -14.55 8.80 20.67
CA GLY A 367 -14.26 8.00 21.85
C GLY A 367 -15.34 8.14 22.93
N SER A 368 -15.88 9.35 23.13
CA SER A 368 -16.97 9.59 24.08
C SER A 368 -18.26 8.86 23.67
N VAL A 369 -18.60 8.88 22.38
CA VAL A 369 -19.75 8.17 21.82
C VAL A 369 -19.56 6.66 21.96
N LEU A 370 -18.40 6.13 21.58
CA LEU A 370 -18.08 4.70 21.71
C LEU A 370 -18.11 4.25 23.18
N GLY A 371 -17.62 5.08 24.10
CA GLY A 371 -17.67 4.84 25.54
C GLY A 371 -19.10 4.75 26.06
N LEU A 372 -19.95 5.74 25.72
CA LEU A 372 -21.36 5.74 26.10
C LEU A 372 -22.11 4.51 25.56
N VAL A 373 -21.89 4.16 24.28
CA VAL A 373 -22.50 2.98 23.66
C VAL A 373 -22.03 1.70 24.34
N SER A 374 -20.74 1.59 24.68
CA SER A 374 -20.17 0.43 25.38
C SER A 374 -20.80 0.24 26.78
N VAL A 375 -20.91 1.32 27.55
CA VAL A 375 -21.54 1.30 28.87
C VAL A 375 -23.02 0.94 28.74
N ALA A 376 -23.77 1.59 27.84
CA ALA A 376 -25.18 1.32 27.62
C ALA A 376 -25.44 -0.14 27.21
N ALA A 377 -24.63 -0.68 26.28
CA ALA A 377 -24.71 -2.07 25.86
C ALA A 377 -24.41 -3.04 27.01
N THR A 378 -23.43 -2.72 27.87
CA THR A 378 -23.08 -3.55 29.03
C THR A 378 -24.19 -3.53 30.08
N VAL A 379 -24.75 -2.36 30.38
CA VAL A 379 -25.92 -2.22 31.27
C VAL A 379 -27.11 -3.02 30.74
N ALA A 380 -27.40 -2.94 29.43
CA ALA A 380 -28.48 -3.69 28.79
C ALA A 380 -28.26 -5.21 28.89
N ARG A 381 -27.02 -5.69 28.67
CA ARG A 381 -26.66 -7.11 28.82
C ARG A 381 -26.81 -7.59 30.26
N VAL A 382 -26.35 -6.80 31.25
CA VAL A 382 -26.50 -7.11 32.68
C VAL A 382 -27.99 -7.18 33.04
N ALA A 383 -28.79 -6.21 32.61
CA ALA A 383 -30.23 -6.20 32.84
C ALA A 383 -30.92 -7.43 32.22
N ALA A 384 -30.60 -7.76 30.97
CA ALA A 384 -31.16 -8.93 30.28
C ALA A 384 -30.76 -10.25 30.95
N HIS A 385 -29.50 -10.39 31.38
CA HIS A 385 -29.01 -11.58 32.07
C HIS A 385 -29.68 -11.77 33.43
N ARG A 386 -29.90 -10.69 34.18
CA ARG A 386 -30.60 -10.74 35.47
C ARG A 386 -32.08 -11.06 35.32
N ARG A 387 -32.76 -10.49 34.31
CA ARG A 387 -34.14 -10.85 33.96
C ARG A 387 -34.27 -12.35 33.64
N ARG A 388 -33.34 -12.92 32.88
CA ARG A 388 -33.32 -14.37 32.57
C ARG A 388 -33.13 -15.26 33.80
N ARG A 389 -32.52 -14.76 34.87
CA ARG A 389 -32.33 -15.49 36.14
C ARG A 389 -33.43 -15.22 37.19
N GLY A 390 -34.49 -14.49 36.83
CA GLY A 390 -35.56 -14.13 37.77
C GLY A 390 -35.12 -13.20 38.90
N ALA A 391 -33.96 -12.55 38.77
CA ALA A 391 -33.47 -11.63 39.80
C ALA A 391 -34.19 -10.27 39.68
N PRO A 392 -34.47 -9.58 40.81
CA PRO A 392 -35.12 -8.27 40.79
C PRO A 392 -34.27 -7.25 40.02
N SER A 393 -34.90 -6.56 39.07
CA SER A 393 -34.23 -5.61 38.19
C SER A 393 -34.26 -4.20 38.79
N ASP A 394 -33.25 -3.88 39.60
CA ASP A 394 -32.97 -2.49 39.98
C ASP A 394 -32.06 -1.82 38.94
N TRP A 395 -32.52 -0.70 38.37
CA TRP A 395 -31.78 0.04 37.35
C TRP A 395 -30.48 0.64 37.91
N ARG A 396 -30.46 1.08 39.18
CA ARG A 396 -29.26 1.66 39.80
C ARG A 396 -28.17 0.63 39.94
N LEU A 397 -28.55 -0.58 40.37
CA LEU A 397 -27.64 -1.71 40.47
C LEU A 397 -27.14 -2.16 39.08
N ASN A 398 -28.01 -2.23 38.08
CA ASN A 398 -27.61 -2.57 36.71
C ASN A 398 -26.66 -1.53 36.10
N LEU A 399 -26.87 -0.24 36.39
CA LEU A 399 -25.99 0.85 35.96
C LEU A 399 -24.63 0.75 36.64
N ARG A 400 -24.58 0.56 37.97
CA ARG A 400 -23.33 0.39 38.73
C ARG A 400 -22.52 -0.81 38.23
N LEU A 401 -23.17 -1.95 38.04
CA LEU A 401 -22.54 -3.16 37.51
C LEU A 401 -22.07 -2.96 36.07
N GLY A 402 -22.91 -2.36 35.22
CA GLY A 402 -22.56 -2.11 33.83
C GLY A 402 -21.40 -1.13 33.67
N TRP A 403 -21.32 -0.09 34.50
CA TRP A 403 -20.20 0.84 34.55
C TRP A 403 -18.93 0.17 35.07
N ALA A 404 -19.02 -0.59 36.18
CA ALA A 404 -17.90 -1.32 36.75
C ALA A 404 -17.32 -2.37 35.77
N ILE A 405 -18.14 -2.98 34.92
CA ILE A 405 -17.67 -3.95 33.91
C ILE A 405 -17.22 -3.23 32.61
N GLY A 406 -17.88 -2.13 32.25
CA GLY A 406 -17.69 -1.41 30.99
C GLY A 406 -16.60 -0.33 31.00
N HIS A 407 -15.82 -0.17 32.07
CA HIS A 407 -14.85 0.92 32.23
C HIS A 407 -13.67 0.88 31.24
N LEU A 408 -13.44 -0.24 30.54
CA LEU A 408 -12.33 -0.42 29.61
C LEU A 408 -12.67 0.06 28.19
N ILE A 409 -12.45 1.34 27.92
CA ILE A 409 -12.65 1.95 26.58
C ILE A 409 -11.34 1.80 25.77
N PRO A 410 -11.36 1.14 24.59
CA PRO A 410 -10.23 1.19 23.67
C PRO A 410 -10.19 2.57 23.02
N PHE A 411 -9.27 3.44 23.43
CA PHE A 411 -9.14 4.78 22.86
C PHE A 411 -8.44 4.77 21.49
N GLY A 412 -7.61 3.76 21.22
CA GLY A 412 -6.85 3.61 19.98
C GLY A 412 -7.69 3.63 18.69
N PRO A 413 -8.81 2.90 18.57
CA PRO A 413 -9.70 2.96 17.41
C PRO A 413 -10.24 4.37 17.12
N ALA A 414 -10.57 5.14 18.16
CA ALA A 414 -11.04 6.50 18.00
C ALA A 414 -9.91 7.42 17.52
N LEU A 415 -8.71 7.26 18.09
CA LEU A 415 -7.48 7.92 17.63
C LEU A 415 -7.19 7.64 16.16
N VAL A 416 -7.22 6.36 15.76
CA VAL A 416 -7.00 5.95 14.38
C VAL A 416 -8.06 6.52 13.46
N PHE A 417 -9.33 6.50 13.85
CA PHE A 417 -10.40 7.08 13.05
C PHE A 417 -10.19 8.58 12.81
N GLY A 418 -9.91 9.35 13.86
CA GLY A 418 -9.60 10.77 13.75
C GLY A 418 -8.39 11.02 12.86
N THR A 419 -7.34 10.21 13.01
CA THR A 419 -6.11 10.34 12.20
C THR A 419 -6.38 10.08 10.72
N VAL A 420 -7.12 9.02 10.38
CA VAL A 420 -7.45 8.66 9.00
C VAL A 420 -8.29 9.77 8.35
N LEU A 421 -9.27 10.31 9.07
CA LEU A 421 -10.13 11.38 8.55
C LEU A 421 -9.30 12.64 8.27
N VAL A 422 -8.46 13.06 9.20
CA VAL A 422 -7.62 14.26 9.04
C VAL A 422 -6.54 14.04 7.97
N LEU A 423 -5.94 12.85 7.88
CA LEU A 423 -4.94 12.52 6.85
C LEU A 423 -5.55 12.54 5.44
N LEU A 424 -6.74 11.95 5.25
CA LEU A 424 -7.36 11.85 3.93
C LEU A 424 -8.15 13.09 3.54
N GLN A 425 -8.69 13.84 4.49
CA GLN A 425 -9.59 14.98 4.27
C GLN A 425 -9.29 16.17 5.20
N PRO A 426 -8.06 16.72 5.17
CA PRO A 426 -7.63 17.74 6.13
C PRO A 426 -8.41 19.05 5.99
N LEU A 427 -8.63 19.52 4.76
CA LEU A 427 -9.37 20.76 4.49
C LEU A 427 -10.84 20.67 4.90
N ALA A 428 -11.48 19.52 4.63
CA ALA A 428 -12.86 19.29 5.04
C ALA A 428 -12.98 19.19 6.56
N ALA A 429 -12.02 18.53 7.23
CA ALA A 429 -11.97 18.48 8.69
C ALA A 429 -11.84 19.90 9.28
N ARG A 430 -10.89 20.68 8.77
CA ARG A 430 -10.66 22.07 9.19
C ARG A 430 -11.89 22.97 8.96
N GLY A 431 -12.44 22.97 7.74
CA GLY A 431 -13.60 23.79 7.39
C GLY A 431 -14.86 23.43 8.17
N PHE A 432 -15.12 22.13 8.39
CA PHE A 432 -16.25 21.68 9.20
C PHE A 432 -16.20 22.27 10.62
N PHE A 433 -15.03 22.24 11.28
CA PHE A 433 -14.93 22.72 12.66
C PHE A 433 -14.78 24.23 12.79
N LEU A 434 -14.12 24.91 11.84
CA LEU A 434 -13.95 26.37 11.91
C LEU A 434 -15.18 27.14 11.40
N GLU A 435 -15.92 26.61 10.43
CA GLU A 435 -17.00 27.35 9.77
C GLU A 435 -18.39 26.77 10.11
N THR A 436 -18.53 25.44 10.06
CA THR A 436 -19.83 24.78 10.20
C THR A 436 -20.23 24.60 11.66
N TRP A 437 -19.28 24.28 12.55
CA TRP A 437 -19.57 24.04 13.95
C TRP A 437 -20.04 25.30 14.71
N PRO A 438 -19.40 26.48 14.57
CA PRO A 438 -19.86 27.69 15.26
C PRO A 438 -21.24 28.12 14.77
N SER A 439 -21.50 28.02 13.46
CA SER A 439 -22.81 28.35 12.88
C SER A 439 -23.90 27.38 13.32
N PHE A 440 -23.60 26.08 13.48
CA PHE A 440 -24.51 25.11 14.07
C PHE A 440 -24.83 25.42 15.53
N LEU A 441 -23.80 25.67 16.36
CA LEU A 441 -23.99 26.05 17.77
C LEU A 441 -24.82 27.33 17.90
N GLN A 442 -24.55 28.32 17.05
CA GLN A 442 -25.30 29.57 17.05
C GLN A 442 -26.78 29.33 16.74
N ARG A 443 -27.10 28.49 15.74
CA ARG A 443 -28.49 28.10 15.45
C ARG A 443 -29.17 27.26 16.54
N LEU A 444 -28.41 26.54 17.35
CA LEU A 444 -28.96 25.76 18.45
C LEU A 444 -29.27 26.62 19.69
N LEU A 445 -28.53 27.73 19.84
CA LEU A 445 -28.63 28.67 20.96
C LEU A 445 -29.62 29.81 20.71
N THR A 446 -29.97 30.08 19.44
CA THR A 446 -31.03 30.99 19.01
C THR A 446 -32.32 30.22 18.73
#